data_AF-A0A162N853-F1
#
_entry.id   AF-A0A162N853-F1
#
_cell.length_a   1.000
_cell.length_b   1.000
_cell.length_c   1.000
_cell.angle_alpha   90.00
_cell.angle_beta   90.00
_cell.angle_gamma   90.00
#
_symmetry.space_group_name_H-M   'P 1'
#
loop_
_entity.id
_entity.type
_entity.pdbx_description
1 polymer ?
#
loop_
_entity_poly.entity_id
_entity_poly.type
_entity_poly.pdbx_seq_one_letter_code
_entity_poly.pdbx_strand_id
1 'polypeptide(L)'
;IGLGVSVITNLIQAFSMAYQRKSHILNDLFPKELRISAYKRPLWVAAFGSYMVANIIGSVFSIGYLPIVILAPIGAMNLVFNTVAARLVLGDPLTQRSILGTMLIVTGALLVGFFGIINEPNHSLDDLILLYKRPTFIIYFGILESGLLLMMLITQYLDYRYGSLDLDEWPPSKRLLGIRSLGLVDLKTYIGMSNNINVNINIHTYFSRAKQERVNFLYGILGGCVSSQSLLFAKSGVELIILTVVYKENQLQYALTWILLAMMVITAILQLFYLNKGLRLCDTVMLVPLSFCAFNVSTLFNGLVYYDQWDRLQWWQLVCVLVGVSLTVVGVVFLS
;
A
#
# COMPACT_ATOMS: atom_id res chain seq x y z
N ILE A 1 21.10 6.45 13.97
CA ILE A 1 21.24 5.40 12.92
C ILE A 1 19.87 4.98 12.39
N GLY A 2 18.97 4.44 13.23
CA GLY A 2 17.63 4.00 12.80
C GLY A 2 16.86 5.03 11.95
N LEU A 3 16.78 6.29 12.39
CA LEU A 3 16.10 7.36 11.65
C LEU A 3 16.66 7.56 10.23
N GLY A 4 17.99 7.60 10.10
CA GLY A 4 18.64 7.79 8.80
C GLY A 4 18.38 6.62 7.84
N VAL A 5 18.42 5.38 8.36
CA VAL A 5 18.08 4.19 7.59
C VAL A 5 16.61 4.22 7.13
N SER A 6 15.67 4.59 8.02
CA SER A 6 14.26 4.70 7.67
C SER A 6 13.98 5.78 6.62
N VAL A 7 14.66 6.93 6.69
CA VAL A 7 14.56 7.99 5.65
C VAL A 7 15.01 7.47 4.29
N ILE A 8 16.19 6.85 4.24
CA ILE A 8 16.79 6.34 3.00
C ILE A 8 15.93 5.22 2.40
N THR A 9 15.49 4.28 3.23
CA THR A 9 14.65 3.15 2.77
C THR A 9 13.29 3.63 2.27
N ASN A 10 12.64 4.60 2.91
CA ASN A 10 11.41 5.21 2.39
C ASN A 10 11.62 5.93 1.05
N LEU A 11 12.74 6.64 0.89
CA LEU A 11 13.07 7.27 -0.38
C LEU A 11 13.23 6.21 -1.48
N ILE A 12 13.98 5.14 -1.22
CA ILE A 12 14.15 4.03 -2.17
C ILE A 12 12.79 3.42 -2.51
N GLN A 13 11.96 3.12 -1.51
CA GLN A 13 10.61 2.57 -1.72
C GLN A 13 9.76 3.47 -2.63
N ALA A 14 9.76 4.78 -2.40
CA ALA A 14 9.02 5.73 -3.22
C ALA A 14 9.46 5.72 -4.70
N PHE A 15 10.76 5.72 -4.97
CA PHE A 15 11.28 5.60 -6.33
C PHE A 15 10.99 4.24 -6.96
N SER A 16 11.14 3.16 -6.21
CA SER A 16 10.82 1.81 -6.67
C SER A 16 9.35 1.69 -7.07
N MET A 17 8.42 2.25 -6.28
CA MET A 17 7.00 2.29 -6.62
C MET A 17 6.73 3.11 -7.90
N ALA A 18 7.38 4.27 -8.05
CA ALA A 18 7.28 5.08 -9.25
C ALA A 18 7.82 4.36 -10.51
N TYR A 19 8.94 3.64 -10.41
CA TYR A 19 9.50 2.83 -11.51
C TYR A 19 8.65 1.60 -11.84
N GLN A 20 8.04 0.96 -10.85
CA GLN A 20 7.06 -0.11 -11.08
C GLN A 20 5.88 0.42 -11.90
N ARG A 21 5.30 1.57 -11.49
CA ARG A 21 4.23 2.26 -12.23
C ARG A 21 4.68 2.63 -13.65
N LYS A 22 5.89 3.19 -13.81
CA LYS A 22 6.46 3.50 -15.14
C LYS A 22 6.53 2.26 -16.03
N SER A 23 6.95 1.12 -15.49
CA SER A 23 6.99 -0.15 -16.24
C SER A 23 5.60 -0.64 -16.67
N HIS A 24 4.57 -0.41 -15.83
CA HIS A 24 3.18 -0.67 -16.20
C HIS A 24 2.71 0.24 -17.34
N ILE A 25 2.89 1.55 -17.20
CA ILE A 25 2.52 2.53 -18.23
C ILE A 25 3.18 2.19 -19.57
N LEU A 26 4.50 1.92 -19.58
CA LEU A 26 5.22 1.56 -20.80
C LEU A 26 4.71 0.28 -21.46
N ASN A 27 4.29 -0.71 -20.67
CA ASN A 27 3.73 -1.96 -21.19
C ASN A 27 2.29 -1.78 -21.70
N ASP A 28 1.52 -0.87 -21.10
CA ASP A 28 0.14 -0.59 -21.51
C ASP A 28 0.04 0.21 -22.81
N LEU A 29 1.15 0.82 -23.28
CA LEU A 29 1.27 1.40 -24.63
C LEU A 29 1.13 0.35 -25.75
N PHE A 30 1.45 -0.91 -25.46
CA PHE A 30 1.31 -2.01 -26.43
C PHE A 30 -0.11 -2.59 -26.42
N PRO A 31 -0.62 -3.07 -27.57
CA PRO A 31 -1.85 -3.86 -27.64
C PRO A 31 -1.82 -5.05 -26.68
N LYS A 32 -2.98 -5.45 -26.13
CA LYS A 32 -3.09 -6.48 -25.08
C LYS A 32 -2.32 -7.78 -25.42
N GLU A 33 -2.31 -8.18 -26.69
CA GLU A 33 -1.62 -9.38 -27.20
C GLU A 33 -0.08 -9.31 -27.13
N LEU A 34 0.48 -8.10 -27.22
CA LEU A 34 1.94 -7.86 -27.21
C LEU A 34 2.47 -7.51 -25.81
N ARG A 35 1.58 -7.40 -24.81
CA ARG A 35 1.96 -7.06 -23.44
C ARG A 35 2.71 -8.22 -22.80
N ILE A 36 3.87 -7.92 -22.22
CA ILE A 36 4.66 -8.90 -21.50
C ILE A 36 4.32 -8.89 -20.01
N SER A 37 4.40 -10.07 -19.38
CA SER A 37 4.09 -10.21 -17.96
C SER A 37 5.12 -9.49 -17.07
N ALA A 38 4.69 -9.13 -15.86
CA ALA A 38 5.44 -8.27 -14.95
C ALA A 38 6.85 -8.78 -14.65
N TYR A 39 6.98 -10.06 -14.33
CA TYR A 39 8.24 -10.72 -13.99
C TYR A 39 9.23 -10.86 -15.16
N LYS A 40 8.78 -10.62 -16.41
CA LYS A 40 9.66 -10.63 -17.59
C LYS A 40 10.20 -9.23 -17.93
N ARG A 41 9.73 -8.18 -17.26
CA ARG A 41 10.15 -6.79 -17.51
C ARG A 41 11.31 -6.43 -16.57
N PRO A 42 12.54 -6.21 -17.07
CA PRO A 42 13.70 -6.00 -16.20
C PRO A 42 13.56 -4.75 -15.31
N LEU A 43 12.99 -3.66 -15.85
CA LEU A 43 12.70 -2.45 -15.06
C LEU A 43 11.73 -2.74 -13.90
N TRP A 44 10.72 -3.58 -14.12
CA TRP A 44 9.77 -3.94 -13.07
C TRP A 44 10.42 -4.81 -12.01
N VAL A 45 11.18 -5.83 -12.41
CA VAL A 45 11.86 -6.76 -11.50
C VAL A 45 12.88 -6.03 -10.63
N ALA A 46 13.69 -5.15 -11.23
CA ALA A 46 14.66 -4.36 -10.48
C ALA A 46 13.98 -3.40 -9.49
N ALA A 47 12.89 -2.75 -9.89
CA ALA A 47 12.12 -1.86 -9.04
C ALA A 47 11.42 -2.62 -7.90
N PHE A 48 10.81 -3.77 -8.18
CA PHE A 48 10.20 -4.62 -7.16
C PHE A 48 11.24 -5.19 -6.18
N GLY A 49 12.39 -5.67 -6.68
CA GLY A 49 13.48 -6.16 -5.84
C GLY A 49 14.05 -5.08 -4.91
N SER A 50 14.28 -3.87 -5.43
CA SER A 50 14.72 -2.74 -4.61
C SER A 50 13.67 -2.32 -3.57
N TYR A 51 12.38 -2.35 -3.92
CA TYR A 51 11.30 -2.11 -2.96
C TYR A 51 11.33 -3.14 -1.82
N MET A 52 11.46 -4.43 -2.15
CA MET A 52 11.49 -5.51 -1.16
C MET A 52 12.68 -5.39 -0.21
N VAL A 53 13.88 -5.16 -0.73
CA VAL A 53 15.08 -4.99 0.10
C VAL A 53 14.94 -3.77 1.01
N ALA A 54 14.47 -2.63 0.47
CA ALA A 54 14.26 -1.43 1.27
C ALA A 54 13.14 -1.60 2.31
N ASN A 55 12.09 -2.38 2.01
CA ASN A 55 11.01 -2.68 2.96
C ASN A 55 11.51 -3.55 4.12
N ILE A 56 12.27 -4.61 3.84
CA ILE A 56 12.84 -5.48 4.87
C ILE A 56 13.82 -4.70 5.76
N ILE A 57 14.77 -3.98 5.17
CA ILE A 57 15.74 -3.18 5.94
C ILE A 57 15.00 -2.08 6.72
N GLY A 58 14.11 -1.33 6.07
CA GLY A 58 13.38 -0.23 6.70
C GLY A 58 12.52 -0.70 7.87
N SER A 59 11.81 -1.81 7.74
CA SER A 59 10.96 -2.37 8.80
C SER A 59 11.77 -2.87 9.99
N VAL A 60 12.85 -3.63 9.78
CA VAL A 60 13.72 -4.12 10.86
C VAL A 60 14.29 -2.95 11.68
N PHE A 61 14.81 -1.91 11.02
CA PHE A 61 15.39 -0.77 11.74
C PHE A 61 14.34 0.13 12.39
N SER A 62 13.18 0.28 11.76
CA SER A 62 12.10 1.11 12.32
C SER A 62 11.45 0.45 13.54
N ILE A 63 11.22 -0.87 13.51
CA ILE A 63 10.65 -1.60 14.65
C ILE A 63 11.69 -1.77 15.77
N GLY A 64 12.95 -2.08 15.41
CA GLY A 64 13.98 -2.41 16.40
C GLY A 64 14.62 -1.22 17.10
N TYR A 65 14.66 -0.03 16.47
CA TYR A 65 15.45 1.10 16.98
C TYR A 65 14.69 2.43 17.11
N LEU A 66 13.46 2.53 16.59
CA LEU A 66 12.71 3.79 16.66
C LEU A 66 11.56 3.68 17.65
N PRO A 67 11.37 4.70 18.50
CA PRO A 67 10.14 4.85 19.25
C PRO A 67 8.94 4.94 18.29
N ILE A 68 7.84 4.32 18.69
CA ILE A 68 6.62 4.22 17.88
C ILE A 68 6.11 5.62 17.46
N VAL A 69 6.30 6.64 18.31
CA VAL A 69 5.93 8.05 18.04
C VAL A 69 6.63 8.63 16.80
N ILE A 70 7.82 8.15 16.44
CA ILE A 70 8.58 8.68 15.27
C ILE A 70 8.08 8.04 13.95
N LEU A 71 7.35 6.93 14.01
CA LEU A 71 6.85 6.23 12.82
C LEU A 71 5.86 7.08 12.01
N ALA A 72 5.05 7.89 12.70
CA ALA A 72 4.05 8.75 12.05
C ALA A 72 4.68 9.83 11.14
N PRO A 73 5.63 10.66 11.62
CA PRO A 73 6.40 11.56 10.75
C PRO A 73 7.14 10.85 9.62
N ILE A 74 7.71 9.66 9.88
CA ILE A 74 8.42 8.88 8.86
C ILE A 74 7.47 8.41 7.76
N GLY A 75 6.26 7.99 8.12
CA GLY A 75 5.20 7.63 7.18
C GLY A 75 4.77 8.83 6.32
N ALA A 76 4.52 9.98 6.94
CA ALA A 76 4.15 11.20 6.22
C ALA A 76 5.26 11.65 5.24
N MET A 77 6.52 11.52 5.63
CA MET A 77 7.67 11.79 4.74
C MET A 77 7.71 10.85 3.54
N ASN A 78 7.34 9.57 3.70
CA ASN A 78 7.21 8.65 2.56
C ASN A 78 6.15 9.13 1.56
N LEU A 79 5.05 9.74 2.00
CA LEU A 79 4.01 10.30 1.12
C LEU A 79 4.56 11.47 0.28
N VAL A 80 5.37 12.32 0.90
CA VAL A 80 6.07 13.41 0.19
C VAL A 80 7.05 12.83 -0.84
N PHE A 81 7.87 11.85 -0.46
CA PHE A 81 8.78 11.19 -1.39
C PHE A 81 8.05 10.51 -2.56
N ASN A 82 6.89 9.91 -2.33
CA ASN A 82 6.08 9.33 -3.42
C ASN A 82 5.59 10.39 -4.41
N THR A 83 5.22 11.57 -3.93
CA THR A 83 4.84 12.70 -4.80
C THR A 83 6.03 13.18 -5.62
N VAL A 84 7.21 13.33 -4.99
CA VAL A 84 8.45 13.73 -5.67
C VAL A 84 8.90 12.68 -6.68
N ALA A 85 8.87 11.40 -6.31
CA ALA A 85 9.23 10.29 -7.20
C ALA A 85 8.29 10.20 -8.40
N ALA A 86 6.98 10.41 -8.21
CA ALA A 86 6.03 10.48 -9.32
C ALA A 86 6.39 11.62 -10.28
N ARG A 87 6.67 12.84 -9.77
CA ARG A 87 7.11 13.97 -10.60
C ARG A 87 8.37 13.64 -11.40
N LEU A 88 9.40 13.11 -10.76
CA LEU A 88 10.71 12.90 -11.37
C LEU A 88 10.74 11.71 -12.34
N VAL A 89 10.05 10.61 -12.02
CA VAL A 89 10.10 9.37 -12.80
C VAL A 89 9.08 9.37 -13.94
N LEU A 90 7.88 9.92 -13.69
CA LEU A 90 6.74 9.88 -14.62
C LEU A 90 6.55 11.21 -15.37
N GLY A 91 7.03 12.33 -14.82
CA GLY A 91 6.88 13.65 -15.44
C GLY A 91 5.57 14.38 -15.10
N ASP A 92 4.80 13.90 -14.11
CA ASP A 92 3.50 14.46 -13.72
C ASP A 92 3.63 15.93 -13.23
N PRO A 93 2.94 16.94 -13.79
CA PRO A 93 3.11 18.35 -13.40
C PRO A 93 2.70 18.66 -11.96
N LEU A 94 3.56 19.39 -11.23
CA LEU A 94 3.23 19.93 -9.90
C LEU A 94 2.32 21.14 -10.04
N THR A 95 1.01 20.89 -10.13
CA THR A 95 -0.01 21.94 -10.12
C THR A 95 -0.29 22.43 -8.70
N GLN A 96 -0.87 23.63 -8.55
CA GLN A 96 -1.28 24.15 -7.23
C GLN A 96 -2.26 23.20 -6.52
N ARG A 97 -3.11 22.50 -7.28
CA ARG A 97 -4.02 21.46 -6.77
C ARG A 97 -3.25 20.27 -6.21
N SER A 98 -2.20 19.82 -6.90
CA SER A 98 -1.33 18.74 -6.44
C SER A 98 -0.62 19.11 -5.13
N ILE A 99 -0.11 20.33 -5.02
CA ILE A 99 0.54 20.81 -3.79
C ILE A 99 -0.45 20.85 -2.62
N LEU A 100 -1.65 21.41 -2.84
CA LEU A 100 -2.70 21.46 -1.81
C LEU A 100 -3.14 20.05 -1.39
N GLY A 101 -3.35 19.14 -2.35
CA GLY A 101 -3.70 17.75 -2.10
C GLY A 101 -2.63 17.03 -1.28
N THR A 102 -1.35 17.19 -1.63
CA THR A 102 -0.24 16.62 -0.86
C THR A 102 -0.16 17.20 0.55
N MET A 103 -0.39 18.50 0.74
CA MET A 103 -0.42 19.12 2.09
C MET A 103 -1.55 18.55 2.96
N LEU A 104 -2.76 18.38 2.39
CA LEU A 104 -3.90 17.78 3.07
C LEU A 104 -3.60 16.32 3.46
N ILE A 105 -3.00 15.55 2.55
CA ILE A 105 -2.59 14.17 2.80
C ILE A 105 -1.55 14.08 3.91
N VAL A 106 -0.51 14.91 3.88
CA VAL A 106 0.54 14.91 4.91
C VAL A 106 -0.05 15.28 6.26
N THR A 107 -0.91 16.30 6.31
CA THR A 107 -1.56 16.73 7.56
C THR A 107 -2.47 15.62 8.10
N GLY A 108 -3.27 15.00 7.24
CA GLY A 108 -4.15 13.89 7.63
C GLY A 108 -3.36 12.67 8.12
N ALA A 109 -2.29 12.30 7.41
CA ALA A 109 -1.40 11.20 7.79
C ALA A 109 -0.71 11.44 9.14
N LEU A 110 -0.27 12.67 9.42
CA LEU A 110 0.30 13.04 10.71
C LEU A 110 -0.74 12.95 11.83
N LEU A 111 -1.97 13.44 11.62
CA LEU A 111 -3.04 13.33 12.62
C LEU A 111 -3.36 11.86 12.93
N VAL A 112 -3.53 11.03 11.90
CA VAL A 112 -3.78 9.59 12.08
C VAL A 112 -2.62 8.91 12.80
N GLY A 113 -1.38 9.22 12.41
CA GLY A 113 -0.22 8.58 13.01
C GLY A 113 0.07 9.04 14.45
N PHE A 114 -0.14 10.31 14.79
CA PHE A 114 0.11 10.81 16.15
C PHE A 114 -0.98 10.41 17.14
N PHE A 115 -2.25 10.42 16.72
CA PHE A 115 -3.38 10.17 17.61
C PHE A 115 -3.95 8.75 17.50
N GLY A 116 -3.60 8.01 16.45
CA GLY A 116 -4.00 6.61 16.25
C GLY A 116 -3.02 5.59 16.82
N ILE A 117 -1.95 6.03 17.48
CA ILE A 117 -0.99 5.14 18.14
C ILE A 117 -1.21 5.22 19.64
N ILE A 118 -1.55 4.09 20.25
CA ILE A 118 -1.62 3.93 21.70
C ILE A 118 -0.35 3.24 22.15
N ASN A 119 0.33 3.82 23.13
CA ASN A 119 1.52 3.20 23.72
C ASN A 119 1.11 1.92 24.45
N GLU A 120 1.61 0.81 23.96
CA GLU A 120 1.39 -0.49 24.56
C GLU A 120 2.38 -0.71 25.71
N PRO A 121 1.95 -1.29 26.84
CA PRO A 121 2.85 -1.72 27.88
C PRO A 121 3.64 -2.96 27.41
N ASN A 122 4.82 -3.19 28.00
CA ASN A 122 5.54 -4.44 27.78
C ASN A 122 4.69 -5.58 28.32
N HIS A 123 4.19 -6.43 27.43
CA HIS A 123 3.45 -7.62 27.80
C HIS A 123 4.40 -8.81 27.93
N SER A 124 4.10 -9.71 28.87
CA SER A 124 4.77 -11.01 28.91
C SER A 124 4.14 -11.97 27.90
N LEU A 125 4.84 -13.06 27.56
CA LEU A 125 4.33 -14.11 26.67
C LEU A 125 2.97 -14.65 27.17
N ASP A 126 2.88 -14.92 28.47
CA ASP A 126 1.68 -15.50 29.07
C ASP A 126 0.50 -14.55 28.93
N ASP A 127 0.74 -13.24 29.05
CA ASP A 127 -0.27 -12.22 28.80
C ASP A 127 -0.72 -12.24 27.34
N LEU A 128 0.20 -12.35 26.38
CA LEU A 128 -0.13 -12.43 24.95
C LEU A 128 -0.97 -13.67 24.62
N ILE A 129 -0.61 -14.84 25.13
CA ILE A 129 -1.36 -16.08 24.90
C ILE A 129 -2.76 -15.96 25.51
N LEU A 130 -2.86 -15.35 26.68
CA LEU A 130 -4.14 -15.11 27.34
C LEU A 130 -5.01 -14.14 26.52
N LEU A 131 -4.42 -13.07 25.97
CA LEU A 131 -5.06 -12.11 25.07
C LEU A 131 -5.58 -12.80 23.79
N TYR A 132 -4.77 -13.68 23.19
CA TYR A 132 -5.16 -14.48 22.01
C TYR A 132 -6.32 -15.44 22.27
N LYS A 133 -6.43 -15.98 23.49
CA LYS A 133 -7.51 -16.90 23.87
C LYS A 133 -8.81 -16.19 24.26
N ARG A 134 -8.83 -14.86 24.35
CA ARG A 134 -10.05 -14.14 24.75
C ARG A 134 -11.14 -14.32 23.68
N PRO A 135 -12.38 -14.64 24.08
CA PRO A 135 -13.48 -14.80 23.13
C PRO A 135 -13.73 -13.51 22.33
N THR A 136 -13.54 -12.34 22.95
CA THR A 136 -13.63 -11.04 22.28
C THR A 136 -12.64 -10.92 21.13
N PHE A 137 -11.38 -11.33 21.33
CA PHE A 137 -10.38 -11.32 20.28
C PHE A 137 -10.74 -12.32 19.18
N ILE A 138 -11.12 -13.55 19.52
CA ILE A 138 -11.46 -14.59 18.52
C ILE A 138 -12.66 -14.16 17.66
N ILE A 139 -13.71 -13.61 18.27
CA ILE A 139 -14.90 -13.13 17.55
C ILE A 139 -14.55 -11.93 16.67
N TYR A 140 -13.87 -10.93 17.22
CA TYR A 140 -13.45 -9.76 16.43
C TYR A 140 -12.56 -10.15 15.26
N PHE A 141 -11.55 -10.98 15.53
CA PHE A 141 -10.60 -11.45 14.53
C PHE A 141 -11.32 -12.26 13.44
N GLY A 142 -12.24 -13.15 13.82
CA GLY A 142 -13.08 -13.90 12.88
C GLY A 142 -13.96 -13.00 12.00
N ILE A 143 -14.62 -12.00 12.59
CA ILE A 143 -15.42 -11.02 11.85
C ILE A 143 -14.53 -10.23 10.89
N LEU A 144 -13.39 -9.74 11.37
CA LEU A 144 -12.47 -8.94 10.59
C LEU A 144 -11.89 -9.72 9.40
N GLU A 145 -11.42 -10.95 9.62
CA GLU A 145 -10.88 -11.80 8.56
C GLU A 145 -11.97 -12.19 7.55
N SER A 146 -13.19 -12.49 8.02
CA SER A 146 -14.31 -12.76 7.12
C SER A 146 -14.69 -11.52 6.28
N GLY A 147 -14.65 -10.34 6.88
CA GLY A 147 -14.89 -9.07 6.20
C GLY A 147 -13.80 -8.75 5.17
N LEU A 148 -12.53 -9.01 5.50
CA LEU A 148 -11.42 -8.86 4.56
C LEU A 148 -11.54 -9.83 3.40
N LEU A 149 -11.82 -11.10 3.67
CA LEU A 149 -12.02 -12.11 2.63
C LEU A 149 -13.21 -11.74 1.73
N LEU A 150 -14.31 -11.27 2.30
CA LEU A 150 -15.45 -10.76 1.54
C LEU A 150 -15.05 -9.56 0.66
N MET A 151 -14.31 -8.60 1.21
CA MET A 151 -13.83 -7.44 0.46
C MET A 151 -12.89 -7.85 -0.69
N MET A 152 -12.03 -8.84 -0.47
CA MET A 152 -11.20 -9.43 -1.53
C MET A 152 -12.05 -10.06 -2.63
N LEU A 153 -13.05 -10.88 -2.28
CA LEU A 153 -13.96 -11.51 -3.23
C LEU A 153 -14.77 -10.47 -4.03
N ILE A 154 -15.28 -9.44 -3.35
CA ILE A 154 -15.97 -8.31 -4.00
C ILE A 154 -15.04 -7.61 -4.99
N THR A 155 -13.80 -7.34 -4.57
CA THR A 155 -12.84 -6.62 -5.43
C THR A 155 -12.46 -7.46 -6.65
N GLN A 156 -12.28 -8.78 -6.49
CA GLN A 156 -12.06 -9.70 -7.61
C GLN A 156 -13.27 -9.79 -8.54
N TYR A 157 -14.48 -9.86 -7.98
CA TYR A 157 -15.73 -9.87 -8.76
C TYR A 157 -15.91 -8.59 -9.57
N LEU A 158 -15.67 -7.43 -8.96
CA LEU A 158 -15.74 -6.13 -9.64
C LEU A 158 -14.67 -6.01 -10.74
N ASP A 159 -13.45 -6.47 -10.48
CA ASP A 159 -12.36 -6.48 -11.46
C ASP A 159 -12.68 -7.39 -12.65
N TYR A 160 -13.28 -8.56 -12.42
CA TYR A 160 -13.77 -9.43 -13.49
C TYR A 160 -14.91 -8.77 -14.30
N ARG A 161 -15.86 -8.14 -13.60
CA ARG A 161 -17.03 -7.51 -14.23
C ARG A 161 -16.69 -6.24 -15.01
N TYR A 162 -15.68 -5.48 -14.58
CA TYR A 162 -15.26 -4.26 -15.28
C TYR A 162 -14.14 -4.51 -16.29
N GLY A 163 -13.23 -5.46 -16.02
CA GLY A 163 -12.21 -5.86 -16.99
C GLY A 163 -12.78 -6.53 -18.26
N SER A 164 -14.00 -7.07 -18.19
CA SER A 164 -14.74 -7.56 -19.36
C SER A 164 -15.34 -6.45 -20.22
N LEU A 165 -15.68 -5.29 -19.63
CA LEU A 165 -16.21 -4.14 -20.38
C LEU A 165 -15.12 -3.48 -21.27
N ASP A 166 -13.85 -3.54 -20.86
CA ASP A 166 -12.68 -3.07 -21.63
C ASP A 166 -12.36 -3.92 -22.89
N LEU A 167 -13.07 -5.04 -23.13
CA LEU A 167 -12.90 -5.86 -24.34
C LEU A 167 -13.80 -5.40 -25.49
N ASP A 168 -14.90 -4.70 -25.19
CA ASP A 168 -15.91 -4.31 -26.19
C ASP A 168 -15.67 -2.91 -26.79
N GLU A 169 -14.75 -2.11 -26.25
CA GLU A 169 -14.53 -0.70 -26.62
C GLU A 169 -13.41 -0.42 -27.65
N TRP A 170 -12.80 -1.43 -28.30
CA TRP A 170 -11.74 -1.14 -29.28
C TRP A 170 -12.30 -0.68 -30.64
N PRO A 171 -12.02 0.54 -31.15
CA PRO A 171 -12.30 0.88 -32.54
C PRO A 171 -11.28 0.19 -33.47
N PRO A 172 -11.70 -0.38 -34.61
CA PRO A 172 -10.81 -1.10 -35.50
C PRO A 172 -9.79 -0.17 -36.19
N SER A 173 -8.54 -0.64 -36.25
CA SER A 173 -7.52 -0.41 -37.29
C SER A 173 -7.47 0.97 -37.99
N LYS A 174 -6.54 1.87 -37.58
CA LYS A 174 -5.94 2.89 -38.49
C LYS A 174 -4.66 3.61 -38.00
N ARG A 175 -3.87 3.04 -37.06
CA ARG A 175 -2.55 3.60 -36.67
C ARG A 175 -1.35 2.69 -36.89
N LEU A 176 -1.54 1.47 -37.39
CA LEU A 176 -0.46 0.50 -37.61
C LEU A 176 0.29 0.66 -38.94
N LEU A 177 -0.03 1.65 -39.77
CA LEU A 177 0.59 1.85 -41.09
C LEU A 177 1.80 2.80 -41.10
N GLY A 178 2.50 2.93 -39.98
CA GLY A 178 3.66 3.83 -39.84
C GLY A 178 4.89 3.27 -39.14
N ILE A 179 4.93 1.99 -38.78
CA ILE A 179 6.08 1.40 -38.06
C ILE A 179 6.84 0.48 -39.00
N ARG A 180 7.57 1.08 -39.94
CA ARG A 180 8.58 0.42 -40.79
C ARG A 180 9.93 1.15 -40.68
N SER A 181 10.41 1.37 -39.46
CA SER A 181 11.81 1.72 -39.18
C SER A 181 12.08 1.68 -37.67
N LEU A 182 12.05 0.48 -37.10
CA LEU A 182 12.45 0.28 -35.70
C LEU A 182 13.99 0.27 -35.61
N GLY A 183 14.58 1.46 -35.61
CA GLY A 183 16.03 1.67 -35.46
C GLY A 183 16.33 3.02 -34.83
N LEU A 184 16.88 3.00 -33.61
CA LEU A 184 17.54 4.11 -32.90
C LEU A 184 16.72 5.38 -32.56
N VAL A 185 15.43 5.39 -32.84
CA VAL A 185 14.44 6.32 -32.26
C VAL A 185 13.72 5.49 -31.17
N ASP A 186 13.83 5.69 -29.86
CA ASP A 186 14.04 6.96 -29.17
C ASP A 186 14.31 6.69 -27.67
N LEU A 187 15.59 6.59 -27.28
CA LEU A 187 15.98 6.54 -25.86
C LEU A 187 15.50 7.81 -25.11
N LYS A 188 15.32 8.93 -25.84
CA LYS A 188 14.75 10.20 -25.36
C LYS A 188 13.27 10.14 -25.00
N THR A 189 12.49 9.30 -25.68
CA THR A 189 11.09 9.03 -25.31
C THR A 189 11.01 8.08 -24.10
N TYR A 190 11.98 7.17 -23.94
CA TYR A 190 12.09 6.29 -22.76
C TYR A 190 12.48 7.05 -21.46
N ILE A 191 13.16 8.18 -21.60
CA ILE A 191 13.58 9.09 -20.50
C ILE A 191 12.65 10.30 -20.28
N GLY A 192 11.52 10.41 -20.99
CA GLY A 192 10.44 11.33 -20.62
C GLY A 192 10.65 12.81 -20.98
N MET A 193 11.16 13.12 -22.18
CA MET A 193 11.35 14.52 -22.64
C MET A 193 10.38 15.00 -23.73
N SER A 194 9.27 14.30 -24.01
CA SER A 194 8.32 14.75 -25.03
C SER A 194 7.06 15.37 -24.41
N ASN A 195 6.92 16.68 -24.58
CA ASN A 195 5.69 17.43 -24.28
C ASN A 195 4.84 17.54 -25.55
N ASN A 196 3.55 17.24 -25.40
CA ASN A 196 2.42 17.49 -26.30
C ASN A 196 1.85 16.23 -26.98
N ILE A 197 0.84 15.65 -26.34
CA ILE A 197 -0.17 14.82 -27.01
C ILE A 197 -1.54 15.36 -26.59
N ASN A 198 -2.26 15.97 -27.54
CA ASN A 198 -3.66 16.36 -27.34
C ASN A 198 -4.57 15.13 -27.48
N VAL A 199 -5.33 14.82 -26.44
CA VAL A 199 -6.29 13.71 -26.41
C VAL A 199 -7.70 14.29 -26.36
N ASN A 200 -8.53 13.96 -27.35
CA ASN A 200 -9.97 14.26 -27.35
C ASN A 200 -10.69 13.13 -26.57
N ILE A 201 -11.46 13.49 -25.53
CA ILE A 201 -12.06 12.54 -24.59
C ILE A 201 -13.55 12.41 -24.89
N ASN A 202 -14.03 11.18 -25.15
CA ASN A 202 -15.46 10.88 -25.35
C ASN A 202 -16.20 10.70 -24.01
N ILE A 203 -17.50 10.99 -23.98
CA ILE A 203 -18.32 10.89 -22.75
C ILE A 203 -18.47 9.44 -22.25
N HIS A 204 -18.50 8.45 -23.16
CA HIS A 204 -18.50 7.03 -22.80
C HIS A 204 -17.21 6.60 -22.07
N THR A 205 -16.05 7.13 -22.48
CA THR A 205 -14.77 6.91 -21.77
C THR A 205 -14.70 7.55 -20.38
N TYR A 206 -15.60 8.48 -20.06
CA TYR A 206 -15.67 9.11 -18.73
C TYR A 206 -16.41 8.21 -17.71
N PHE A 207 -17.47 7.52 -18.14
CA PHE A 207 -18.28 6.66 -17.27
C PHE A 207 -17.57 5.34 -16.92
N SER A 208 -16.79 4.76 -17.85
CA SER A 208 -15.95 3.59 -17.56
C SER A 208 -14.80 3.93 -16.60
N ARG A 209 -14.19 5.12 -16.75
CA ARG A 209 -13.17 5.66 -15.81
C ARG A 209 -13.66 5.78 -14.38
N ALA A 210 -14.82 6.39 -14.14
CA ALA A 210 -15.36 6.58 -12.78
C ALA A 210 -15.72 5.26 -12.08
N LYS A 211 -15.97 4.18 -12.83
CA LYS A 211 -16.23 2.84 -12.29
C LYS A 211 -14.92 2.11 -11.97
N GLN A 212 -13.91 2.28 -12.81
CA GLN A 212 -12.56 1.76 -12.60
C GLN A 212 -11.86 2.44 -11.41
N GLU A 213 -12.04 3.75 -11.23
CA GLU A 213 -11.51 4.50 -10.07
C GLU A 213 -12.00 3.94 -8.73
N ARG A 214 -13.26 3.47 -8.64
CA ARG A 214 -13.77 2.84 -7.41
C ARG A 214 -13.04 1.54 -7.08
N VAL A 215 -12.74 0.73 -8.09
CA VAL A 215 -11.97 -0.51 -7.91
C VAL A 215 -10.53 -0.20 -7.50
N ASN A 216 -9.96 0.89 -8.04
CA ASN A 216 -8.63 1.37 -7.67
C ASN A 216 -8.54 1.72 -6.18
N PHE A 217 -9.53 2.44 -5.67
CA PHE A 217 -9.61 2.76 -4.23
C PHE A 217 -9.72 1.50 -3.37
N LEU A 218 -10.52 0.51 -3.79
CA LEU A 218 -10.66 -0.76 -3.06
C LEU A 218 -9.33 -1.51 -2.97
N TYR A 219 -8.52 -1.54 -4.04
CA TYR A 219 -7.20 -2.17 -4.01
C TYR A 219 -6.24 -1.50 -3.03
N GLY A 220 -6.26 -0.16 -2.94
CA GLY A 220 -5.44 0.58 -1.98
C GLY A 220 -5.86 0.32 -0.53
N ILE A 221 -7.16 0.35 -0.23
CA ILE A 221 -7.71 0.06 1.09
C ILE A 221 -7.41 -1.40 1.49
N LEU A 222 -7.66 -2.36 0.59
CA LEU A 222 -7.33 -3.78 0.83
C LEU A 222 -5.84 -3.97 1.13
N GLY A 223 -4.96 -3.37 0.32
CA GLY A 223 -3.52 -3.43 0.56
C GLY A 223 -3.17 -2.95 1.97
N GLY A 224 -3.70 -1.80 2.39
CA GLY A 224 -3.47 -1.25 3.73
C GLY A 224 -4.02 -2.13 4.86
N CYS A 225 -5.24 -2.64 4.72
CA CYS A 225 -5.84 -3.51 5.74
C CYS A 225 -5.09 -4.84 5.88
N VAL A 226 -4.69 -5.46 4.76
CA VAL A 226 -3.89 -6.70 4.77
C VAL A 226 -2.50 -6.45 5.35
N SER A 227 -1.90 -5.28 5.08
CA SER A 227 -0.65 -4.87 5.71
C SER A 227 -0.74 -4.77 7.23
N SER A 228 -1.87 -4.29 7.76
CA SER A 228 -2.09 -4.23 9.21
C SER A 228 -2.16 -5.64 9.83
N GLN A 229 -2.82 -6.59 9.16
CA GLN A 229 -2.84 -7.99 9.61
C GLN A 229 -1.45 -8.62 9.58
N SER A 230 -0.70 -8.37 8.51
CA SER A 230 0.69 -8.83 8.40
C SER A 230 1.54 -8.28 9.55
N LEU A 231 1.35 -7.02 9.96
CA LEU A 231 2.06 -6.43 11.10
C LEU A 231 1.69 -7.11 12.43
N LEU A 232 0.40 -7.35 12.69
CA LEU A 232 -0.05 -8.01 13.93
C LEU A 232 0.53 -9.43 14.03
N PHE A 233 0.49 -10.18 12.93
CA PHE A 233 1.09 -11.51 12.87
C PHE A 233 2.61 -11.48 12.97
N ALA A 234 3.27 -10.51 12.33
CA ALA A 234 4.71 -10.36 12.40
C ALA A 234 5.19 -10.05 13.82
N LYS A 235 4.49 -9.15 14.52
CA LYS A 235 4.80 -8.81 15.91
C LYS A 235 4.72 -10.05 16.80
N SER A 236 3.62 -10.76 16.70
CA SER A 236 3.36 -11.98 17.49
C SER A 236 4.32 -13.12 17.13
N GLY A 237 4.64 -13.27 15.84
CA GLY A 237 5.60 -14.26 15.34
C GLY A 237 7.04 -13.98 15.79
N VAL A 238 7.49 -12.72 15.71
CA VAL A 238 8.82 -12.31 16.19
C VAL A 238 8.94 -12.54 17.69
N GLU A 239 7.91 -12.21 18.47
CA GLU A 239 7.89 -12.44 19.90
C GLU A 239 8.03 -13.93 20.24
N LEU A 240 7.26 -14.81 19.58
CA LEU A 240 7.37 -16.28 19.71
C LEU A 240 8.78 -16.82 19.38
N ILE A 241 9.44 -16.25 18.36
CA ILE A 241 10.81 -16.61 18.00
C ILE A 241 11.79 -16.19 19.09
N ILE A 242 11.64 -14.96 19.63
CA ILE A 242 12.47 -14.47 20.74
C ILE A 242 12.34 -15.41 21.95
N LEU A 243 11.13 -15.88 22.25
CA LEU A 243 10.89 -16.80 23.37
C LEU A 243 11.56 -18.15 23.18
N THR A 244 11.51 -18.67 21.96
CA THR A 244 12.18 -19.92 21.60
C THR A 244 13.70 -19.83 21.70
N VAL A 245 14.28 -18.72 21.22
CA VAL A 245 15.73 -18.56 21.10
C VAL A 245 16.39 -18.03 22.37
N VAL A 246 15.80 -17.01 23.01
CA VAL A 246 16.38 -16.29 24.15
C VAL A 246 16.01 -16.95 25.47
N TYR A 247 14.73 -17.30 25.65
CA TYR A 247 14.21 -17.86 26.90
C TYR A 247 14.28 -19.39 26.95
N LYS A 248 14.70 -20.03 25.84
CA LYS A 248 14.83 -21.49 25.66
C LYS A 248 13.54 -22.28 25.90
N GLU A 249 12.39 -21.63 25.87
CA GLU A 249 11.10 -22.30 25.91
C GLU A 249 10.64 -22.63 24.50
N ASN A 250 10.58 -23.92 24.16
CA ASN A 250 10.34 -24.35 22.80
C ASN A 250 8.86 -24.18 22.36
N GLN A 251 8.48 -22.95 21.99
CA GLN A 251 7.14 -22.61 21.50
C GLN A 251 6.84 -23.19 20.11
N LEU A 252 7.85 -23.73 19.41
CA LEU A 252 7.70 -24.39 18.10
C LEU A 252 6.98 -25.75 18.19
N GLN A 253 6.76 -26.27 19.40
CA GLN A 253 6.01 -27.50 19.61
C GLN A 253 4.50 -27.30 19.39
N TYR A 254 4.00 -26.08 19.53
CA TYR A 254 2.58 -25.78 19.36
C TYR A 254 2.22 -25.55 17.89
N ALA A 255 1.19 -26.24 17.41
CA ALA A 255 0.66 -26.07 16.06
C ALA A 255 0.23 -24.62 15.76
N LEU A 256 -0.22 -23.89 16.80
CA LEU A 256 -0.63 -22.49 16.70
C LEU A 256 0.52 -21.58 16.22
N THR A 257 1.75 -21.83 16.67
CA THR A 257 2.95 -21.07 16.25
C THR A 257 3.18 -21.19 14.75
N TRP A 258 3.05 -22.41 14.20
CA TRP A 258 3.19 -22.65 12.76
C TRP A 258 2.05 -22.02 11.94
N ILE A 259 0.82 -22.02 12.47
CA ILE A 259 -0.32 -21.36 11.83
C ILE A 259 -0.10 -19.85 11.77
N LEU A 260 0.35 -19.21 12.86
CA LEU A 260 0.63 -17.77 12.88
C LEU A 260 1.76 -17.39 11.91
N LEU A 261 2.85 -18.16 11.87
CA LEU A 261 3.94 -17.92 10.92
C LEU A 261 3.48 -18.09 9.46
N ALA A 262 2.66 -19.10 9.18
CA ALA A 262 2.09 -19.30 7.85
C ALA A 262 1.18 -18.13 7.46
N MET A 263 0.29 -17.68 8.36
CA MET A 263 -0.59 -16.54 8.14
C MET A 263 0.18 -15.23 7.94
N MET A 264 1.28 -15.02 8.67
CA MET A 264 2.20 -13.89 8.47
C MET A 264 2.75 -13.89 7.04
N VAL A 265 3.25 -15.03 6.56
CA VAL A 265 3.81 -15.14 5.19
C VAL A 265 2.73 -14.94 4.13
N ILE A 266 1.57 -15.58 4.30
CA ILE A 266 0.45 -15.45 3.37
C ILE A 266 -0.02 -13.99 3.26
N THR A 267 -0.26 -13.33 4.40
CA THR A 267 -0.66 -11.91 4.42
C THR A 267 0.43 -11.00 3.88
N ALA A 268 1.71 -11.29 4.15
CA ALA A 268 2.84 -10.56 3.59
C ALA A 268 2.93 -10.65 2.06
N ILE A 269 2.60 -11.80 1.48
CA ILE A 269 2.52 -11.97 0.02
C ILE A 269 1.27 -11.27 -0.55
N LEU A 270 0.12 -11.42 0.12
CA LEU A 270 -1.14 -10.81 -0.31
C LEU A 270 -1.07 -9.29 -0.32
N GLN A 271 -0.48 -8.65 0.70
CA GLN A 271 -0.32 -7.18 0.69
C GLN A 271 0.50 -6.72 -0.52
N LEU A 272 1.56 -7.45 -0.89
CA LEU A 272 2.41 -7.11 -2.04
C LEU A 272 1.65 -7.29 -3.35
N PHE A 273 0.86 -8.37 -3.45
CA PHE A 273 0.00 -8.61 -4.60
C PHE A 273 -1.00 -7.47 -4.81
N TYR A 274 -1.71 -7.07 -3.76
CA TYR A 274 -2.72 -6.02 -3.85
C TYR A 274 -2.11 -4.63 -4.10
N LEU A 275 -0.98 -4.33 -3.49
CA LEU A 275 -0.26 -3.08 -3.75
C LEU A 275 0.22 -3.01 -5.21
N ASN A 276 0.83 -4.07 -5.71
CA ASN A 276 1.29 -4.15 -7.10
C ASN A 276 0.13 -4.08 -8.10
N LYS A 277 -1.01 -4.72 -7.78
CA LYS A 277 -2.21 -4.63 -8.60
C LYS A 277 -2.80 -3.22 -8.56
N GLY A 278 -2.83 -2.57 -7.40
CA GLY A 278 -3.20 -1.17 -7.24
C GLY A 278 -2.35 -0.24 -8.08
N LEU A 279 -1.03 -0.43 -8.13
CA LEU A 279 -0.11 0.37 -8.94
C LEU A 279 -0.31 0.28 -10.45
N ARG A 280 -0.89 -0.83 -10.91
CA ARG A 280 -1.23 -1.00 -12.32
C ARG A 280 -2.45 -0.16 -12.69
N LEU A 281 -3.35 0.06 -11.74
CA LEU A 281 -4.65 0.65 -12.01
C LEU A 281 -4.75 2.11 -11.53
N CYS A 282 -3.94 2.50 -10.55
CA CYS A 282 -4.00 3.77 -9.85
C CYS A 282 -2.61 4.45 -9.77
N ASP A 283 -2.64 5.76 -9.65
CA ASP A 283 -1.44 6.55 -9.48
C ASP A 283 -0.83 6.35 -8.10
N THR A 284 0.50 6.25 -8.05
CA THR A 284 1.28 6.12 -6.79
C THR A 284 0.94 7.21 -5.78
N VAL A 285 0.59 8.41 -6.27
CA VAL A 285 0.26 9.58 -5.45
C VAL A 285 -1.11 9.45 -4.77
N MET A 286 -2.01 8.63 -5.30
CA MET A 286 -3.31 8.35 -4.68
C MET A 286 -3.28 7.07 -3.85
N LEU A 287 -2.67 6.02 -4.41
CA LEU A 287 -2.66 4.68 -3.83
C LEU A 287 -1.94 4.64 -2.48
N VAL A 288 -0.74 5.23 -2.40
CA VAL A 288 0.11 5.13 -1.19
C VAL A 288 -0.53 5.83 0.02
N PRO A 289 -1.04 7.09 -0.09
CA PRO A 289 -1.77 7.73 1.01
C PRO A 289 -2.99 6.96 1.48
N LEU A 290 -3.77 6.40 0.55
CA LEU A 290 -4.96 5.63 0.89
C LEU A 290 -4.60 4.33 1.63
N SER A 291 -3.61 3.59 1.13
CA SER A 291 -3.10 2.40 1.81
C SER A 291 -2.54 2.73 3.19
N PHE A 292 -1.81 3.84 3.33
CA PHE A 292 -1.28 4.30 4.62
C PHE A 292 -2.40 4.59 5.62
N CYS A 293 -3.45 5.29 5.19
CA CYS A 293 -4.59 5.61 6.03
C CYS A 293 -5.34 4.33 6.47
N ALA A 294 -5.66 3.45 5.53
CA ALA A 294 -6.32 2.17 5.82
C ALA A 294 -5.47 1.30 6.77
N PHE A 295 -4.16 1.26 6.56
CA PHE A 295 -3.22 0.56 7.43
C PHE A 295 -3.25 1.09 8.87
N ASN A 296 -3.14 2.40 9.07
CA ASN A 296 -3.11 2.96 10.43
C ASN A 296 -4.46 2.82 11.15
N VAL A 297 -5.58 3.04 10.45
CA VAL A 297 -6.92 2.85 11.03
C VAL A 297 -7.13 1.38 11.43
N SER A 298 -6.81 0.45 10.52
CA SER A 298 -6.90 -0.99 10.81
C SER A 298 -6.01 -1.38 11.99
N THR A 299 -4.79 -0.84 12.05
CA THR A 299 -3.83 -1.12 13.13
C THR A 299 -4.30 -0.57 14.47
N LEU A 300 -4.91 0.61 14.50
CA LEU A 300 -5.52 1.18 15.71
C LEU A 300 -6.60 0.24 16.28
N PHE A 301 -7.57 -0.17 15.46
CA PHE A 301 -8.64 -1.07 15.92
C PHE A 301 -8.11 -2.46 16.30
N ASN A 302 -7.18 -2.99 15.53
CA ASN A 302 -6.51 -4.25 15.85
C ASN A 302 -5.80 -4.17 17.20
N GLY A 303 -5.02 -3.12 17.46
CA GLY A 303 -4.33 -2.93 18.73
C GLY A 303 -5.31 -2.76 19.90
N LEU A 304 -6.37 -1.98 19.72
CA LEU A 304 -7.40 -1.77 20.75
C LEU A 304 -8.07 -3.06 21.20
N VAL A 305 -8.48 -3.89 20.24
CA VAL A 305 -9.15 -5.16 20.55
C VAL A 305 -8.15 -6.20 21.03
N TYR A 306 -6.98 -6.29 20.38
CA TYR A 306 -5.97 -7.28 20.72
C TYR A 306 -5.43 -7.09 22.12
N TYR A 307 -5.11 -5.85 22.52
CA TYR A 307 -4.59 -5.55 23.85
C TYR A 307 -5.66 -5.20 24.89
N ASP A 308 -6.95 -5.15 24.50
CA ASP A 308 -8.09 -4.74 25.33
C ASP A 308 -7.86 -3.39 26.02
N GLN A 309 -7.48 -2.39 25.23
CA GLN A 309 -7.08 -1.06 25.72
C GLN A 309 -8.12 0.02 25.40
N TRP A 310 -9.40 -0.36 25.30
CA TRP A 310 -10.50 0.57 25.02
C TRP A 310 -10.54 1.75 26.00
N ASP A 311 -10.24 1.51 27.27
CA ASP A 311 -10.23 2.54 28.31
C ASP A 311 -9.06 3.54 28.18
N ARG A 312 -8.01 3.17 27.44
CA ARG A 312 -6.85 4.05 27.19
C ARG A 312 -7.10 5.01 26.04
N LEU A 313 -8.03 4.70 25.14
CA LEU A 313 -8.37 5.56 24.01
C LEU A 313 -9.27 6.70 24.48
N GLN A 314 -8.76 7.91 24.38
CA GLN A 314 -9.58 9.08 24.63
C GLN A 314 -10.48 9.36 23.42
N TRP A 315 -11.74 9.71 23.66
CA TRP A 315 -12.72 9.98 22.59
C TRP A 315 -12.22 11.05 21.60
N TRP A 316 -11.46 12.04 22.08
CA TRP A 316 -10.92 13.11 21.24
C TRP A 316 -9.82 12.60 20.28
N GLN A 317 -9.07 11.55 20.66
CA GLN A 317 -8.08 10.92 19.78
C GLN A 317 -8.78 10.28 18.58
N LEU A 318 -9.90 9.61 18.84
CA LEU A 318 -10.74 9.03 17.79
C LEU A 318 -11.28 10.10 16.84
N VAL A 319 -11.72 11.25 17.36
CA VAL A 319 -12.13 12.38 16.51
C VAL A 319 -10.95 12.88 15.66
N CYS A 320 -9.76 13.05 16.22
CA CYS A 320 -8.56 13.45 15.47
C CYS A 320 -8.20 12.46 14.36
N VAL A 321 -8.30 11.15 14.64
CA VAL A 321 -8.08 10.09 13.63
C VAL A 321 -9.11 10.20 12.51
N LEU A 322 -10.40 10.35 12.82
CA LEU A 322 -11.46 10.50 11.80
C LEU A 322 -11.27 11.76 10.94
N VAL A 323 -10.87 12.87 11.55
CA VAL A 323 -10.51 14.10 10.83
C VAL A 323 -9.31 13.85 9.92
N GLY A 324 -8.27 13.17 10.41
CA GLY A 324 -7.08 12.85 9.61
C GLY A 324 -7.38 11.93 8.43
N VAL A 325 -8.22 10.91 8.62
CA VAL A 325 -8.74 10.05 7.55
C VAL A 325 -9.47 10.89 6.50
N SER A 326 -10.37 11.76 6.95
CA SER A 326 -11.16 12.62 6.07
C SER A 326 -10.27 13.57 5.26
N LEU A 327 -9.27 14.19 5.89
CA LEU A 327 -8.29 15.06 5.21
C LEU A 327 -7.47 14.28 4.17
N THR A 328 -7.09 13.04 4.47
CA THR A 328 -6.36 12.20 3.51
C THR A 328 -7.23 11.87 2.31
N VAL A 329 -8.49 11.46 2.53
CA VAL A 329 -9.43 11.15 1.44
C VAL A 329 -9.71 12.38 0.59
N VAL A 330 -9.98 13.53 1.22
CA VAL A 330 -10.17 14.81 0.50
C VAL A 330 -8.92 15.15 -0.30
N GLY A 331 -7.73 15.05 0.30
CA GLY A 331 -6.48 15.33 -0.40
C GLY A 331 -6.25 14.42 -1.60
N VAL A 332 -6.59 13.12 -1.50
CA VAL A 332 -6.54 12.17 -2.63
C VAL A 332 -7.51 12.59 -3.75
N VAL A 333 -8.72 13.02 -3.41
CA VAL A 333 -9.70 13.52 -4.40
C VAL A 333 -9.24 14.81 -5.08
N PHE A 334 -8.47 15.66 -4.40
CA PHE A 334 -7.85 16.84 -5.03
C PHE A 334 -6.73 16.49 -6.01
N LEU A 335 -6.14 15.30 -5.87
CA LEU A 335 -5.06 14.78 -6.71
C LEU A 335 -5.56 13.97 -7.91
N SER A 336 -6.80 13.44 -7.85
CA SER A 336 -7.49 12.73 -8.95
C SER A 336 -8.16 13.67 -9.94
#